data_AF-A0A7W1UDB7-F1
#
_entry.id   AF-A0A7W1UDB7-F1
#
_cell.length_a   1.000
_cell.length_b   1.000
_cell.length_c   1.000
_cell.angle_alpha   90.00
_cell.angle_beta   90.00
_cell.angle_gamma   90.00
#
_symmetry.space_group_name_H-M   'P 1'
#
loop_
_entity.id
_entity.type
_entity.pdbx_description
1 polymer ?
#
loop_
_entity_poly.entity_id
_entity_poly.type
_entity_poly.pdbx_seq_one_letter_code
_entity_poly.pdbx_strand_id
1 'polypeptide(L)'
;MAGKRPIFTQNFSANILAIQAFLGSEGHKPFQRFLDRLFDEIIPQLCRFPKSGRSFLAHTIHSSEAKSLATQLRTRLNRDDDLREFIVDEYLVLYLLRSHHLIFLSVKHHRQLSFDLKRFWQET
;
A
#
# COMPACT_ATOMS: atom_id res chain seq x y z
N MET A 1 -6.70 -18.48 -17.14
CA MET A 1 -7.23 -17.22 -16.56
C MET A 1 -6.22 -16.13 -16.85
N ALA A 2 -6.57 -15.11 -17.64
CA ALA A 2 -5.67 -13.97 -17.86
C ALA A 2 -5.54 -13.15 -16.56
N GLY A 3 -4.31 -12.88 -16.12
CA GLY A 3 -4.05 -12.06 -14.93
C GLY A 3 -4.60 -10.63 -15.08
N LYS A 4 -4.89 -9.97 -13.96
CA LYS A 4 -5.30 -8.55 -13.93
C LYS A 4 -4.11 -7.67 -14.35
N ARG A 5 -4.38 -6.56 -15.05
CA ARG A 5 -3.32 -5.62 -15.47
C ARG A 5 -2.97 -4.68 -14.31
N PRO A 6 -1.68 -4.57 -13.92
CA PRO A 6 -1.28 -3.65 -12.86
C PRO A 6 -1.36 -2.20 -13.34
N ILE A 7 -1.82 -1.30 -12.48
CA ILE A 7 -1.75 0.16 -12.65
C ILE A 7 -1.12 0.73 -11.38
N PHE A 8 -0.11 1.56 -11.51
CA PHE A 8 0.53 2.23 -10.38
C PHE A 8 0.08 3.68 -10.30
N THR A 9 -0.42 4.09 -9.13
CA THR A 9 -0.74 5.50 -8.89
C THR A 9 0.54 6.30 -8.62
N GLN A 10 0.47 7.62 -8.83
CA GLN A 10 1.58 8.51 -8.45
C GLN A 10 1.92 8.40 -6.96
N ASN A 11 0.92 8.18 -6.09
CA ASN A 11 1.16 7.98 -4.66
C ASN A 11 1.95 6.70 -4.39
N PHE A 12 1.65 5.60 -5.08
CA PHE A 12 2.43 4.37 -4.95
C PHE A 12 3.90 4.60 -5.30
N SER A 13 4.18 5.24 -6.44
CA SER A 13 5.55 5.59 -6.84
C SER A 13 6.23 6.52 -5.82
N ALA A 14 5.52 7.52 -5.31
CA ALA A 14 6.03 8.42 -4.27
C ALA A 14 6.34 7.68 -2.96
N ASN A 15 5.56 6.65 -2.60
CA ASN A 15 5.84 5.88 -1.41
C ASN A 15 7.10 5.01 -1.53
N ILE A 16 7.39 4.47 -2.72
CA ILE A 16 8.66 3.77 -2.97
C ILE A 16 9.85 4.69 -2.70
N LEU A 17 9.81 5.92 -3.20
CA LEU A 17 10.85 6.93 -2.94
C LEU A 17 10.93 7.29 -1.45
N ALA A 18 9.79 7.41 -0.77
CA ALA A 18 9.76 7.67 0.67
C ALA A 18 10.36 6.52 1.49
N ILE A 19 10.17 5.27 1.06
CA ILE A 19 10.81 4.09 1.68
C ILE A 19 12.33 4.17 1.51
N GLN A 20 12.81 4.49 0.30
CA GLN A 20 14.24 4.66 0.06
C GLN A 20 14.86 5.73 0.96
N ALA A 21 14.20 6.90 1.05
CA ALA A 21 14.64 8.00 1.90
C ALA A 21 14.64 7.63 3.38
N PHE A 22 13.61 6.92 3.85
CA PHE A 22 13.51 6.45 5.23
C PHE A 22 14.62 5.46 5.60
N LEU A 23 14.97 4.57 4.67
CA LEU A 23 15.99 3.54 4.88
C LEU A 23 17.42 4.11 4.92
N GLY A 24 17.65 5.32 4.39
CA GLY A 24 18.94 5.99 4.42
C GLY A 24 20.05 5.23 3.68
N SER A 25 21.31 5.60 3.93
CA SER A 25 22.48 5.01 3.26
C SER A 25 22.66 3.51 3.52
N GLU A 26 22.44 3.07 4.76
CA GLU A 26 22.61 1.69 5.20
C GLU A 26 21.54 0.74 4.62
N GLY A 27 20.41 1.29 4.19
CA GLY A 27 19.26 0.52 3.73
C GLY A 27 19.23 0.23 2.24
N HIS A 28 20.30 0.52 1.48
CA HIS A 28 20.35 0.27 0.04
C HIS A 28 20.09 -1.20 -0.33
N LYS A 29 20.77 -2.15 0.33
CA LYS A 29 20.59 -3.59 0.07
C LYS A 29 19.18 -4.08 0.43
N PRO A 30 18.63 -3.79 1.63
CA PRO A 30 17.23 -4.08 1.95
C PRO A 30 16.24 -3.49 0.94
N PHE A 31 16.45 -2.23 0.54
CA PHE A 31 15.58 -1.57 -0.44
C PHE A 31 15.60 -2.26 -1.80
N GLN A 32 16.78 -2.62 -2.31
CA GLN A 32 16.89 -3.34 -3.58
C GLN A 32 16.17 -4.70 -3.52
N ARG A 33 16.41 -5.49 -2.47
CA ARG A 33 15.71 -6.78 -2.29
C ARG A 33 14.19 -6.61 -2.24
N PHE A 34 13.72 -5.53 -1.61
CA PHE A 34 12.30 -5.21 -1.59
C PHE A 34 11.76 -4.90 -2.99
N LEU A 35 12.48 -4.11 -3.80
CA LEU A 35 12.06 -3.82 -5.17
C LEU A 35 12.01 -5.09 -6.02
N ASP A 36 13.07 -5.91 -5.98
CA ASP A 36 13.15 -7.16 -6.74
C ASP A 36 11.95 -8.04 -6.37
N ARG A 37 11.71 -8.28 -5.08
CA ARG A 37 10.57 -9.10 -4.61
C ARG A 37 9.21 -8.48 -4.93
N LEU A 38 9.08 -7.15 -4.85
CA LEU A 38 7.82 -6.46 -5.15
C LEU A 38 7.42 -6.64 -6.61
N PHE A 39 8.37 -6.42 -7.53
CA PHE A 39 8.09 -6.44 -8.97
C PHE A 39 8.16 -7.83 -9.59
N ASP A 40 9.02 -8.71 -9.09
CA ASP A 40 9.24 -10.03 -9.69
C ASP A 40 8.33 -11.11 -9.07
N GLU A 41 7.91 -10.95 -7.81
CA GLU A 41 7.10 -11.96 -7.11
C GLU A 41 5.71 -11.42 -6.75
N ILE A 42 5.63 -10.35 -5.96
CA ILE A 42 4.39 -9.91 -5.32
C ILE A 42 3.38 -9.37 -6.34
N ILE A 43 3.79 -8.43 -7.20
CA ILE A 43 2.89 -7.85 -8.20
C ILE A 43 2.37 -8.93 -9.16
N PRO A 44 3.21 -9.80 -9.76
CA PRO A 44 2.74 -10.91 -10.59
C PRO A 44 1.79 -11.86 -9.85
N GLN A 45 2.09 -12.20 -8.59
CA GLN A 45 1.24 -13.04 -7.76
C GLN A 45 -0.13 -12.40 -7.54
N LEU A 46 -0.17 -11.11 -7.17
CA LEU A 46 -1.42 -10.37 -6.95
C LEU A 46 -2.21 -10.19 -8.25
N CYS A 47 -1.55 -9.96 -9.39
CA CYS A 47 -2.21 -9.92 -10.69
C CYS A 47 -2.88 -11.26 -11.04
N ARG A 48 -2.27 -12.39 -10.67
CA ARG A 48 -2.84 -13.73 -10.88
C ARG A 48 -3.93 -14.08 -9.86
N PHE A 49 -3.75 -13.70 -8.60
CA PHE A 49 -4.63 -14.01 -7.48
C PHE A 49 -5.05 -12.74 -6.72
N PRO A 50 -5.85 -11.85 -7.33
CA PRO A 50 -6.13 -10.52 -6.80
C PRO A 50 -6.95 -10.49 -5.51
N LYS A 51 -7.49 -11.65 -5.08
CA LYS A 51 -8.23 -11.79 -3.82
C LYS A 51 -7.38 -12.36 -2.68
N SER A 52 -6.07 -12.54 -2.86
CA SER A 52 -5.17 -13.07 -1.82
C SER A 52 -4.92 -12.06 -0.69
N GLY A 53 -5.06 -10.75 -0.95
CA GLY A 53 -5.04 -9.73 0.10
C GLY A 53 -6.32 -9.71 0.92
N ARG A 54 -6.25 -9.11 2.11
CA ARG A 54 -7.39 -8.97 3.02
C ARG A 54 -8.27 -7.80 2.58
N SER A 55 -9.58 -7.89 2.82
CA SER A 55 -10.49 -6.77 2.61
C SER A 55 -10.18 -5.66 3.63
N PHE A 56 -9.78 -4.49 3.15
CA PHE A 56 -9.30 -3.40 4.01
C PHE A 56 -10.42 -2.89 4.92
N LEU A 57 -11.61 -2.69 4.35
CA LEU A 57 -12.77 -2.10 5.01
C LEU A 57 -13.61 -3.10 5.82
N ALA A 58 -13.19 -4.37 5.89
CA ALA A 58 -13.85 -5.40 6.69
C ALA A 58 -13.47 -5.35 8.17
N HIS A 59 -12.34 -4.72 8.52
CA HIS A 59 -11.90 -4.60 9.91
C HIS A 59 -12.78 -3.64 10.71
N THR A 60 -13.01 -3.97 11.99
CA THR A 60 -13.71 -3.08 12.91
C THR A 60 -12.86 -1.85 13.19
N ILE A 61 -13.40 -0.67 12.89
CA ILE A 61 -12.73 0.61 13.13
C ILE A 61 -13.16 1.15 14.48
N HIS A 62 -12.23 1.22 15.43
CA HIS A 62 -12.48 1.68 16.80
C HIS A 62 -12.31 3.19 17.00
N SER A 63 -11.58 3.87 16.10
CA SER A 63 -11.38 5.33 16.15
C SER A 63 -12.51 6.07 15.43
N SER A 64 -13.04 7.13 16.05
CA SER A 64 -14.05 8.01 15.45
C SER A 64 -13.53 8.73 14.19
N GLU A 65 -12.27 9.19 14.24
CA GLU A 65 -11.60 9.80 13.10
C GLU A 65 -11.45 8.80 11.95
N ALA A 66 -10.93 7.60 12.24
CA ALA A 66 -10.77 6.56 11.22
C ALA A 66 -12.12 6.14 10.63
N LYS A 67 -13.20 6.15 11.41
CA LYS A 67 -14.55 5.85 10.94
C LYS A 67 -15.07 6.92 9.99
N SER A 68 -14.80 8.20 10.27
CA SER A 68 -15.12 9.32 9.37
C SER A 68 -14.37 9.19 8.04
N LEU A 69 -13.06 8.96 8.10
CA LEU A 69 -12.21 8.76 6.92
C LEU A 69 -12.67 7.56 6.09
N ALA A 70 -12.99 6.43 6.72
CA ALA A 70 -13.50 5.26 6.02
C ALA A 70 -14.86 5.50 5.35
N THR A 71 -15.72 6.32 5.96
CA THR A 71 -17.00 6.71 5.36
C THR A 71 -16.78 7.57 4.11
N GLN A 72 -15.89 8.56 4.19
CA GLN A 72 -15.50 9.38 3.03
C GLN A 72 -14.80 8.56 1.94
N LEU A 73 -14.02 7.55 2.31
CA LEU A 73 -13.39 6.65 1.35
C LEU A 73 -14.43 5.83 0.59
N ARG A 74 -15.45 5.30 1.29
CA ARG A 74 -16.53 4.53 0.67
C ARG A 74 -17.30 5.33 -0.39
N THR A 75 -17.47 6.65 -0.23
CA THR A 75 -18.16 7.47 -1.25
C THR A 75 -17.34 7.65 -2.54
N ARG A 76 -16.04 7.36 -2.51
CA ARG A 76 -15.15 7.43 -3.68
C ARG A 76 -14.98 6.07 -4.38
N LEU A 77 -15.49 4.99 -3.81
CA LEU A 77 -15.42 3.65 -4.37
C LEU A 77 -16.70 3.33 -5.14
N ASN A 78 -16.57 2.64 -6.27
CA ASN A 78 -17.70 2.09 -6.99
C ASN A 78 -18.21 0.82 -6.30
N ARG A 79 -19.44 0.41 -6.60
CA ARG A 79 -20.08 -0.78 -5.98
C ARG A 79 -19.27 -2.07 -6.14
N ASP A 80 -18.59 -2.23 -7.27
CA ASP A 80 -17.81 -3.43 -7.61
C ASP A 80 -16.32 -3.29 -7.30
N ASP A 81 -15.91 -2.15 -6.73
CA ASP A 81 -14.54 -1.95 -6.30
C ASP A 81 -14.25 -2.71 -5.00
N ASP A 82 -13.10 -3.36 -4.94
CA ASP A 82 -12.69 -4.15 -3.78
C ASP A 82 -11.32 -3.67 -3.31
N LEU A 83 -11.33 -2.89 -2.23
CA LEU A 83 -10.13 -2.31 -1.62
C LEU A 83 -9.48 -3.33 -0.69
N ARG A 84 -8.23 -3.67 -0.97
CA ARG A 84 -7.50 -4.73 -0.30
C ARG A 84 -6.14 -4.29 0.18
N GLU A 85 -5.70 -4.93 1.25
CA GLU A 85 -4.35 -4.83 1.78
C GLU A 85 -3.63 -6.17 1.66
N PHE A 86 -2.34 -6.13 1.37
CA PHE A 86 -1.46 -7.29 1.37
C PHE A 86 -0.23 -6.97 2.19
N ILE A 87 0.00 -7.77 3.24
CA ILE A 87 1.14 -7.63 4.13
C ILE A 87 2.15 -8.69 3.74
N VAL A 88 3.38 -8.27 3.49
CA VAL A 88 4.48 -9.13 3.09
C VAL A 88 5.76 -8.64 3.71
N ASP A 89 6.43 -9.52 4.45
CA ASP A 89 7.65 -9.23 5.19
C ASP A 89 7.47 -7.97 6.07
N GLU A 90 8.15 -6.89 5.70
CA GLU A 90 8.18 -5.62 6.43
C GLU A 90 7.26 -4.55 5.80
N TYR A 91 6.46 -4.91 4.79
CA TYR A 91 5.74 -3.98 3.93
C TYR A 91 4.24 -4.27 3.88
N LEU A 92 3.47 -3.20 3.76
CA LEU A 92 2.03 -3.24 3.48
C LEU A 92 1.77 -2.61 2.11
N VAL A 93 1.07 -3.34 1.25
CA VAL A 93 0.61 -2.87 -0.05
C VAL A 93 -0.90 -2.69 -0.02
N LEU A 94 -1.37 -1.48 -0.32
CA LEU A 94 -2.78 -1.16 -0.50
C LEU A 94 -3.10 -1.11 -1.99
N TYR A 95 -4.09 -1.88 -2.43
CA TYR A 95 -4.50 -1.93 -3.83
C TYR A 95 -6.00 -2.06 -3.99
N LEU A 96 -6.49 -1.62 -5.15
CA LEU A 96 -7.89 -1.67 -5.53
C LEU A 96 -8.07 -2.67 -6.68
N LEU A 97 -8.94 -3.64 -6.49
CA LEU A 97 -9.42 -4.48 -7.57
C LEU A 97 -10.62 -3.77 -8.23
N ARG A 98 -10.46 -3.38 -9.50
CA ARG A 98 -11.49 -2.72 -10.31
C ARG A 98 -11.56 -3.36 -11.69
N SER A 99 -12.66 -4.02 -12.01
CA SER A 99 -12.86 -4.70 -13.30
C SER A 99 -11.67 -5.60 -13.67
N HIS A 100 -10.91 -5.30 -14.73
CA HIS A 100 -9.74 -6.07 -15.18
C HIS A 100 -8.41 -5.52 -14.67
N HIS A 101 -8.44 -4.48 -13.83
CA HIS A 101 -7.26 -3.79 -13.33
C HIS A 101 -7.02 -4.07 -11.86
N LEU A 102 -5.73 -4.12 -11.52
CA LEU A 102 -5.25 -4.10 -10.16
C LEU A 102 -4.51 -2.78 -9.95
N ILE A 103 -5.14 -1.85 -9.25
CA ILE A 103 -4.63 -0.49 -9.08
C ILE A 103 -3.88 -0.41 -7.76
N PHE A 104 -2.57 -0.29 -7.80
CA PHE A 104 -1.72 -0.14 -6.63
C PHE A 104 -1.76 1.31 -6.13
N LEU A 105 -2.33 1.49 -4.94
CA LEU A 105 -2.62 2.80 -4.34
C LEU A 105 -1.48 3.29 -3.46
N SER A 106 -0.91 2.42 -2.64
CA SER A 106 0.14 2.77 -1.67
C SER A 106 0.97 1.54 -1.31
N VAL A 107 2.23 1.77 -0.96
CA VAL A 107 3.09 0.78 -0.30
C VAL A 107 3.81 1.44 0.85
N LYS A 108 3.88 0.81 2.02
CA LYS A 108 4.57 1.38 3.18
C LYS A 108 5.39 0.33 3.89
N HIS A 109 6.54 0.76 4.41
CA HIS A 109 7.33 -0.04 5.33
C HIS A 109 6.78 0.12 6.76
N HIS A 110 6.62 -0.97 7.52
CA HIS A 110 5.99 -0.95 8.85
C HIS A 110 6.66 0.03 9.83
N ARG A 111 8.00 0.19 9.75
CA ARG A 111 8.76 1.14 10.60
C ARG A 111 8.61 2.60 10.19
N GLN A 112 8.05 2.91 9.01
CA GLN A 112 7.71 4.29 8.66
C GLN A 112 6.52 4.82 9.46
N LEU A 113 5.71 3.92 10.06
CA LEU A 113 4.60 4.29 10.93
C LEU A 113 5.08 4.67 12.34
N SER A 114 6.33 4.35 12.68
CA SER A 114 6.98 4.80 13.90
C SER A 114 7.32 6.28 13.75
N PHE A 115 6.33 7.12 14.06
CA PHE A 115 6.40 8.57 14.26
C PHE A 115 7.44 9.32 13.40
N ASP A 116 6.96 10.04 12.38
CA ASP A 116 7.69 11.19 11.82
C ASP A 116 7.74 12.32 12.85
N LEU A 117 8.41 12.07 13.98
CA LEU A 117 8.65 13.03 15.04
C LEU A 117 9.31 14.28 14.45
N LYS A 118 10.23 14.12 13.49
CA LYS A 118 10.96 15.24 12.90
C LYS A 118 10.06 16.28 12.22
N ARG A 119 8.93 15.88 11.63
CA ARG A 119 7.92 16.83 11.13
C ARG A 119 7.12 17.53 12.23
N PHE A 120 6.95 16.90 13.39
CA PHE A 120 6.28 17.51 14.54
C PHE A 120 7.21 18.35 15.43
N TRP A 121 8.54 18.13 15.38
CA TRP A 121 9.56 18.89 16.11
C TRP A 121 10.25 19.96 15.25
N GLN A 122 9.60 20.46 14.19
CA GLN A 122 9.98 21.77 13.64
C GLN A 122 9.49 22.85 14.61
N GLU A 123 10.13 22.92 15.78
CA GLU A 123 10.04 24.07 16.68
C GLU A 123 11.08 25.10 16.22
N THR A 124 10.55 26.21 15.69
CA THR A 124 11.11 27.57 15.55
C THR A 124 12.41 27.76 14.77
#